data_AF-R4IUQ3-F1
#
_entry.id   AF-R4IUQ3-F1
#
_cell.length_a   1.000
_cell.length_b   1.000
_cell.length_c   1.000
_cell.angle_alpha   90.00
_cell.angle_beta   90.00
_cell.angle_gamma   90.00
#
_symmetry.space_group_name_H-M   'P 1'
#
loop_
_entity.id
_entity.type
_entity.pdbx_description
1 polymer ?
#
loop_
_entity_poly.entity_id
_entity_poly.type
_entity_poly.pdbx_seq_one_letter_code
_entity_poly.pdbx_strand_id
1 'polypeptide(L)' 'MNNYSEWETAVVQQLAESMEISYSDASGVAEAQAFYIQQSWAKGLDATDTARKVLTEIM' A
#
# COMPACT_ATOMS: atom_id res chain seq x y z
N MET A 1 -0.60 -13.95 -11.25
CA MET A 1 -0.60 -13.36 -9.91
C MET A 1 0.82 -12.88 -9.65
N ASN A 2 1.03 -11.57 -9.50
CA ASN A 2 2.32 -11.07 -9.02
C ASN A 2 2.58 -11.68 -7.64
N ASN A 3 3.84 -11.84 -7.26
CA ASN A 3 4.13 -12.34 -5.92
C ASN A 3 3.71 -11.27 -4.89
N TYR A 4 3.32 -11.69 -3.68
CA TYR A 4 2.83 -10.76 -2.65
C TYR A 4 3.84 -9.65 -2.33
N SER A 5 5.13 -9.99 -2.24
CA SER A 5 6.19 -9.05 -1.90
C SER A 5 6.44 -7.99 -3.00
N GLU A 6 6.37 -8.37 -4.27
CA GLU A 6 6.44 -7.44 -5.41
C GLU A 6 5.26 -6.48 -5.41
N TRP A 7 4.05 -7.03 -5.16
CA TRP A 7 2.83 -6.22 -5.06
C TRP A 7 2.88 -5.25 -3.89
N GLU A 8 3.29 -5.70 -2.70
CA GLU A 8 3.40 -4.88 -1.50
C GLU A 8 4.46 -3.79 -1.68
N THR A 9 5.61 -4.11 -2.29
CA THR A 9 6.64 -3.11 -2.64
C THR A 9 6.07 -2.02 -3.53
N ALA A 10 5.25 -2.38 -4.52
CA ALA A 10 4.60 -1.41 -5.40
C ALA A 10 3.57 -0.56 -4.64
N VAL A 11 2.82 -1.12 -3.69
CA VAL A 11 1.91 -0.35 -2.82
C VAL A 11 2.69 0.70 -2.02
N VAL A 12 3.81 0.30 -1.40
CA VAL A 12 4.64 1.21 -0.60
C VAL A 12 5.24 2.32 -1.47
N GLN A 13 5.68 2.01 -2.69
CA GLN A 13 6.14 3.04 -3.65
C GLN A 13 5.04 4.04 -3.99
N GLN A 14 3.82 3.57 -4.29
CA GLN A 14 2.69 4.44 -4.59
C GLN A 14 2.30 5.34 -3.40
N LEU A 15 2.39 4.82 -2.17
CA LEU A 15 2.18 5.61 -0.95
C LEU A 15 3.26 6.67 -0.77
N ALA A 16 4.53 6.30 -0.96
CA ALA A 16 5.65 7.24 -0.87
C ALA A 16 5.50 8.39 -1.87
N GLU A 17 5.17 8.08 -3.13
CA GLU A 17 4.94 9.07 -4.18
C GLU A 17 3.72 9.96 -3.88
N SER A 18 2.61 9.39 -3.44
CA SER A 18 1.36 10.14 -3.19
C SER A 18 1.43 11.06 -1.98
N MET A 19 2.20 10.66 -0.95
CA MET A 19 2.35 11.42 0.29
C MET A 19 3.60 12.32 0.29
N GLU A 20 4.43 12.24 -0.75
CA GLU A 20 5.73 12.92 -0.85
C GLU A 20 6.66 12.61 0.35
N ILE A 21 6.70 11.34 0.77
CA ILE A 21 7.52 10.85 1.90
C ILE A 21 8.55 9.81 1.46
N SER A 22 9.47 9.44 2.37
CA SER A 22 10.43 8.38 2.07
C SER A 22 9.74 7.01 1.98
N TYR A 23 10.33 6.09 1.21
CA TYR A 23 9.86 4.69 1.17
C TYR A 23 9.80 4.06 2.57
N SER A 24 10.75 4.39 3.45
CA SER A 24 10.77 3.88 4.83
C SER A 24 9.57 4.35 5.63
N ASP A 25 9.21 5.64 5.52
CA ASP A 25 8.03 6.18 6.21
C ASP A 25 6.74 5.59 5.63
N ALA A 26 6.67 5.45 4.30
CA ALA A 26 5.54 4.81 3.62
C ALA A 26 5.39 3.33 4.01
N SER A 27 6.49 2.60 4.24
CA SER A 27 6.46 1.22 4.76
C SER A 27 5.80 1.19 6.14
N GLY A 28 6.17 2.14 7.02
CA GLY A 28 5.53 2.29 8.32
C GLY A 28 4.02 2.58 8.22
N VAL A 29 3.60 3.37 7.22
CA VAL A 29 2.17 3.60 6.93
C VAL A 29 1.47 2.31 6.49
N ALA A 30 2.07 1.55 5.56
CA ALA A 30 1.52 0.28 5.10
C ALA A 30 1.40 -0.75 6.24
N GLU A 31 2.41 -0.84 7.10
CA GLU A 31 2.40 -1.68 8.30
C GLU A 31 1.32 -1.26 9.30
N ALA A 32 1.16 0.04 9.54
CA ALA A 32 0.09 0.58 10.39
C ALA A 32 -1.31 0.28 9.84
N GLN A 33 -1.44 0.07 8.54
CA GLN A 33 -2.67 -0.22 7.82
C GLN A 33 -2.76 -1.67 7.32
N ALA A 34 -2.12 -2.61 8.02
CA ALA A 34 -2.02 -4.02 7.63
C ALA A 34 -3.36 -4.68 7.29
N PHE A 35 -4.45 -4.31 7.97
CA PHE A 35 -5.79 -4.83 7.65
C PHE A 35 -6.20 -4.51 6.20
N TYR A 36 -6.00 -3.29 5.75
CA TYR A 36 -6.35 -2.86 4.40
C TYR A 36 -5.41 -3.44 3.35
N ILE A 37 -4.12 -3.61 3.66
CA ILE A 37 -3.17 -4.32 2.81
C ILE A 37 -3.63 -5.77 2.59
N GLN A 38 -3.83 -6.53 3.66
CA GLN A 38 -4.24 -7.94 3.57
C GLN A 38 -5.61 -8.12 2.90
N GLN A 39 -6.57 -7.24 3.21
CA GLN A 39 -7.89 -7.29 2.57
C GLN A 39 -7.78 -7.03 1.05
N SER A 40 -6.94 -6.08 0.64
CA SER A 40 -6.78 -5.72 -0.77
C SER A 40 -6.09 -6.84 -1.56
N TRP A 41 -5.08 -7.48 -0.96
CA TRP A 41 -4.46 -8.68 -1.52
C TRP A 41 -5.47 -9.82 -1.69
N ALA A 42 -6.26 -10.12 -0.67
CA ALA A 42 -7.28 -11.17 -0.73
C ALA A 42 -8.36 -10.90 -1.79
N LYS A 43 -8.61 -9.63 -2.11
CA LYS A 43 -9.53 -9.19 -3.17
C LYS A 43 -8.88 -9.10 -4.54
N GLY A 44 -7.57 -9.30 -4.66
CA GLY A 44 -6.83 -9.17 -5.90
C GLY A 44 -6.77 -7.74 -6.45
N LEU A 45 -6.82 -6.73 -5.58
CA LEU A 45 -6.66 -5.33 -5.99
C LEU A 45 -5.21 -5.07 -6.42
N ASP A 46 -5.02 -4.16 -7.38
CA ASP A 46 -3.69 -3.74 -7.77
C ASP A 46 -3.06 -2.77 -6.74
N ALA A 47 -1.78 -2.46 -6.92
CA ALA A 47 -1.03 -1.64 -5.99
C ALA A 47 -1.57 -0.19 -5.91
N THR A 48 -1.99 0.36 -7.04
CA THR A 48 -2.49 1.74 -7.14
C THR A 48 -3.82 1.89 -6.42
N ASP A 49 -4.75 0.97 -6.64
CA ASP A 49 -6.06 0.95 -5.98
C ASP A 49 -5.92 0.71 -4.48
N THR A 50 -4.98 -0.15 -4.09
CA THR A 50 -4.68 -0.42 -2.68
C THR A 50 -4.08 0.82 -1.99
N ALA A 51 -3.09 1.48 -2.60
CA ALA A 51 -2.52 2.71 -2.06
C ALA A 51 -3.58 3.80 -1.91
N ARG A 52 -4.45 4.00 -2.92
CA ARG A 52 -5.58 4.94 -2.84
C ARG A 52 -6.54 4.62 -1.69
N LYS A 53 -6.82 3.33 -1.48
CA LYS A 53 -7.65 2.88 -0.37
C LYS A 53 -6.99 3.22 0.97
N VAL A 54 -5.72 2.90 1.15
CA VAL A 54 -4.97 3.24 2.37
C VAL A 54 -4.99 4.75 2.63
N LEU A 55 -4.74 5.57 1.60
CA LEU A 55 -4.79 7.04 1.70
C LEU A 55 -6.15 7.57 2.16
N THR A 56 -7.25 7.00 1.64
CA THR A 56 -8.63 7.40 2.00
C THR A 56 -8.94 7.14 3.47
N GLU A 57 -8.26 6.18 4.11
CA GLU A 57 -8.52 5.81 5.50
C GLU A 57 -7.67 6.61 6.49
N ILE A 58 -6.63 7.31 6.01
CA ILE A 58 -5.71 8.10 6.83
C ILE A 58 -5.82 9.62 6.62
N MET A 59 -6.52 10.09 5.58
CA MET A 59 -6.74 11.51 5.25
C MET A 59 -8.22 11.87 5.29
#